data_AF-A0A7S1AYX7-F1
#
_entry.id   AF-A0A7S1AYX7-F1
#
_cell.length_a   1.000
_cell.length_b   1.000
_cell.length_c   1.000
_cell.angle_alpha   90.00
_cell.angle_beta   90.00
_cell.angle_gamma   90.00
#
_symmetry.space_group_name_H-M   'P 1'
#
loop_
_entity.id
_entity.type
_entity.pdbx_description
1 polymer ?
#
loop_
_entity_poly.entity_id
_entity_poly.type
_entity_poly.pdbx_seq_one_letter_code
_entity_poly.pdbx_strand_id
1 'polypeptide(L)'
;WSSDIGGSDVLDLLYIYIISLAARAFTILFFFPVLRCMGLGFDWRDAVLTWVAGLRGVVGLSMAMIVHFSARDGHELEKTGQRFMFHMGGVYFLTAVINATVSTPLCHYLKLDVKPRARILAMVNVNDACCQHVISLVQNSDGRESAIVDKAKEISMICHRTAGLGESDSTDSVVDLDGERRRMLDVCTLRYRGYFEAGQISMSACLALDHVTKNAMFRCGTEMQRWSVLGRLCAKLLSFSELPLGIGAFVLNLSTEIAWGFVEAQRSVRETLPSSPILGEVEKEEVGGSAFMELLSAEHPKAVQQMRARHLAFTARNAVLGKIHEALADGTLHSDEAKALEEMAEKFTQSFDGRMLESGSEPPVTQAAPQTNVESGV
;
A
#
# COMPACT_ATOMS: atom_id res chain seq x y z
N TRP A 1 45.96 10.09 -14.17
CA TRP A 1 45.81 10.79 -12.88
C TRP A 1 46.90 11.83 -12.79
N SER A 2 46.71 12.96 -13.50
CA SER A 2 47.66 14.05 -13.57
C SER A 2 47.35 15.05 -12.46
N SER A 3 48.40 15.45 -11.75
CA SER A 3 48.47 16.35 -10.60
C SER A 3 47.91 17.73 -10.92
N ASP A 4 46.72 18.06 -10.41
CA ASP A 4 46.19 19.43 -10.20
C ASP A 4 44.77 19.36 -9.58
N ILE A 5 44.59 18.58 -8.51
CA ILE A 5 43.42 18.72 -7.62
C ILE A 5 43.99 19.34 -6.35
N GLY A 6 43.86 20.66 -6.23
CA GLY A 6 44.39 21.42 -5.12
C GLY A 6 43.49 21.34 -3.89
N GLY A 7 43.98 21.81 -2.75
CA GLY A 7 43.13 22.01 -1.56
C GLY A 7 41.95 22.95 -1.82
N SER A 8 42.02 23.80 -2.85
CA SER A 8 40.93 24.64 -3.34
C SER A 8 39.73 23.84 -3.85
N ASP A 9 39.95 22.74 -4.59
CA ASP A 9 38.86 21.93 -5.14
C ASP A 9 38.05 21.23 -4.03
N VAL A 10 38.70 20.91 -2.91
CA VAL A 10 38.06 20.33 -1.72
C VAL A 10 37.22 21.38 -0.98
N LEU A 11 37.69 22.63 -0.92
CA LEU A 11 36.91 23.74 -0.37
C LEU A 11 35.69 24.05 -1.22
N ASP A 12 35.85 24.06 -2.55
CA ASP A 12 34.74 24.23 -3.50
C ASP A 12 33.73 23.09 -3.39
N LEU A 13 34.20 21.85 -3.18
CA LEU A 13 33.34 20.69 -2.92
C LEU A 13 32.48 20.90 -1.66
N LEU A 14 33.09 21.35 -0.56
CA LEU A 14 32.40 21.62 0.70
C LEU A 14 31.40 22.77 0.54
N TYR A 15 31.77 23.82 -0.17
CA TYR A 15 30.91 24.97 -0.46
C TYR A 15 29.66 24.54 -1.25
N ILE A 16 29.85 23.79 -2.34
CA ILE A 16 28.75 23.25 -3.15
C ILE A 16 27.87 22.33 -2.29
N TYR A 17 28.46 21.50 -1.43
CA TYR A 17 27.72 20.65 -0.50
C TYR A 17 26.78 21.47 0.40
N ILE A 18 27.29 22.52 1.07
CA ILE A 18 26.50 23.37 1.98
C ILE A 18 25.38 24.11 1.23
N ILE A 19 25.67 24.71 0.08
CA ILE A 19 24.64 25.38 -0.74
C ILE A 19 23.55 24.39 -1.13
N SER A 20 23.95 23.18 -1.54
CA SER A 20 23.00 22.18 -1.98
C SER A 20 22.10 21.68 -0.84
N LEU A 21 22.62 21.65 0.40
CA LEU A 21 21.87 21.32 1.60
C LEU A 21 20.89 22.44 1.96
N ALA A 22 21.32 23.69 1.83
CA ALA A 22 20.48 24.88 2.05
C ALA A 22 19.36 24.98 1.01
N ALA A 23 19.65 24.71 -0.27
CA ALA A 23 18.65 24.69 -1.34
C ALA A 23 17.55 23.65 -1.05
N ARG A 24 17.92 22.49 -0.50
CA ARG A 24 16.95 21.46 -0.08
C ARG A 24 16.11 21.91 1.11
N ALA A 25 16.73 22.55 2.11
CA ALA A 25 15.98 23.12 3.24
C ALA A 25 14.95 24.14 2.75
N PHE A 26 15.37 25.00 1.82
CA PHE A 26 14.52 26.01 1.22
C PHE A 26 13.33 25.41 0.45
N THR A 27 13.55 24.39 -0.40
CA THR A 27 12.44 23.75 -1.12
C THR A 27 11.47 23.07 -0.17
N ILE A 28 11.95 22.35 0.85
CA ILE A 28 11.07 21.72 1.84
C ILE A 28 10.27 22.78 2.61
N LEU A 29 10.90 23.88 3.03
CA LEU A 29 10.23 24.97 3.72
C LEU A 29 9.17 25.66 2.84
N PHE A 30 9.47 25.85 1.56
CA PHE A 30 8.55 26.46 0.60
C PHE A 30 7.33 25.56 0.31
N PHE A 31 7.54 24.23 0.21
CA PHE A 31 6.45 23.28 0.00
C PHE A 31 5.77 22.80 1.29
N PHE A 32 6.33 23.10 2.47
CA PHE A 32 5.74 22.78 3.77
C PHE A 32 4.27 23.21 3.93
N PRO A 33 3.85 24.45 3.56
CA PRO A 33 2.44 24.82 3.62
C PRO A 33 1.55 23.97 2.72
N VAL A 34 2.03 23.57 1.54
CA VAL A 34 1.29 22.71 0.60
C VAL A 34 1.15 21.30 1.18
N LEU A 35 2.23 20.73 1.71
CA LEU A 35 2.24 19.40 2.34
C LEU A 35 1.32 19.33 3.56
N ARG A 36 1.25 20.41 4.35
CA ARG A 36 0.34 20.51 5.49
C ARG A 36 -1.13 20.64 5.07
N CYS A 37 -1.40 21.33 3.96
CA CYS A 37 -2.75 21.45 3.41
C CYS A 37 -3.27 20.14 2.79
N MET A 38 -2.39 19.28 2.28
CA MET A 38 -2.76 17.97 1.70
C MET A 38 -3.14 16.92 2.76
N GLY A 39 -3.14 17.27 4.05
CA GLY A 39 -3.64 16.40 5.12
C GLY A 39 -2.75 15.20 5.45
N LEU A 40 -1.50 15.16 4.96
CA LEU A 40 -0.57 14.04 5.10
C LEU A 40 -0.02 13.83 6.53
N GLY A 41 -0.52 14.56 7.53
CA GLY A 41 -0.03 14.50 8.91
C GLY A 41 1.46 14.87 9.05
N PHE A 42 2.00 15.60 8.07
CA PHE A 42 3.42 15.97 8.00
C PHE A 42 3.77 16.98 9.10
N ASP A 43 4.43 16.51 10.16
CA ASP A 43 4.84 17.35 11.28
C ASP A 43 6.19 18.01 11.02
N TRP A 44 6.56 19.01 11.84
CA TRP A 44 7.88 19.66 11.73
C TRP A 44 9.02 18.67 11.96
N ARG A 45 8.79 17.63 12.77
CA ARG A 45 9.72 16.51 12.98
C ARG A 45 9.95 15.74 11.68
N ASP A 46 8.89 15.44 10.95
CA ASP A 46 8.97 14.72 9.66
C ASP A 46 9.64 15.58 8.59
N ALA A 47 9.46 16.90 8.64
CA ALA A 47 10.16 17.84 7.76
C ALA A 47 11.67 17.84 7.98
N VAL A 48 12.11 17.88 9.24
CA VAL A 48 13.53 17.80 9.62
C VAL A 48 14.11 16.45 9.22
N LEU A 49 13.39 15.36 9.45
CA LEU A 49 13.81 14.04 9.02
C LEU A 49 13.93 13.98 7.49
N THR A 50 12.95 14.48 6.74
CA THR A 50 12.96 14.48 5.26
C THR A 50 14.13 15.30 4.69
N TRP A 51 14.47 16.41 5.35
CA TRP A 51 15.61 17.24 4.96
C TRP A 51 16.94 16.50 5.07
N VAL A 52 17.13 15.73 6.16
CA VAL A 52 18.38 15.01 6.46
C VAL A 52 18.41 13.61 5.83
N ALA A 53 17.29 12.91 5.74
CA ALA A 53 17.19 11.53 5.25
C ALA A 53 17.04 11.43 3.73
N GLY A 54 16.85 12.53 2.99
CA GLY A 54 16.72 12.48 1.53
C GLY A 54 18.03 12.01 0.85
N LEU A 55 18.07 10.77 0.35
CA LEU A 55 19.18 10.27 -0.45
C LEU A 55 19.18 10.90 -1.85
N ARG A 56 20.36 11.28 -2.34
CA ARG A 56 20.53 11.72 -3.73
C ARG A 56 20.43 10.50 -4.65
N GLY A 57 19.46 10.52 -5.57
CA GLY A 57 19.28 9.45 -6.55
C GLY A 57 20.45 9.34 -7.53
N VAL A 58 20.61 8.15 -8.12
CA VAL A 58 21.70 7.81 -9.05
C VAL A 58 21.69 8.69 -10.32
N VAL A 59 20.53 9.26 -10.68
CA VAL A 59 20.32 10.05 -11.91
C VAL A 59 21.29 11.24 -12.04
N GLY A 60 21.64 11.91 -10.94
CA GLY A 60 22.58 13.03 -11.01
C GLY A 60 24.04 12.60 -11.16
N LEU A 61 24.39 11.45 -10.59
CA LEU A 61 25.71 10.84 -10.80
C LEU A 61 25.85 10.34 -12.25
N SER A 62 24.80 9.73 -12.81
CA SER A 62 24.80 9.32 -14.21
C SER A 62 24.92 10.50 -15.16
N MET A 63 24.27 11.64 -14.86
CA MET A 63 24.42 12.85 -15.67
C MET A 63 25.86 13.38 -15.64
N ALA A 64 26.50 13.38 -14.47
CA ALA A 64 27.91 13.75 -14.35
C ALA A 64 28.84 12.81 -15.14
N MET A 65 28.54 11.52 -15.13
CA MET A 65 29.29 10.52 -15.90
C MET A 65 29.12 10.72 -17.41
N ILE A 66 27.91 11.00 -17.88
CA ILE A 66 27.62 11.29 -19.29
C ILE A 66 28.40 12.52 -19.75
N VAL A 67 28.39 13.61 -18.98
CA VAL A 67 29.15 14.83 -19.30
C VAL A 67 30.65 14.56 -19.38
N HIS A 68 31.18 13.74 -18.48
CA HIS A 68 32.58 13.32 -18.53
C HIS A 68 32.91 12.50 -19.78
N PHE A 69 32.05 11.54 -20.15
CA PHE A 69 32.24 10.76 -21.38
C PHE A 69 32.19 11.65 -22.63
N SER A 70 31.20 12.55 -22.74
CA SER A 70 31.09 13.47 -23.88
C SER A 70 32.25 14.47 -23.94
N ALA A 71 32.81 14.89 -22.81
CA ALA A 71 33.98 15.76 -22.75
C ALA A 71 35.29 15.04 -23.11
N ARG A 72 35.34 13.71 -23.00
CA ARG A 72 36.49 12.90 -23.40
C ARG A 72 36.63 12.79 -24.92
N ASP A 73 35.51 12.81 -25.64
CA ASP A 73 35.50 12.78 -27.11
C ASP A 73 35.96 14.11 -27.73
N GLY A 74 35.81 15.22 -27.00
CA GLY A 74 36.34 16.53 -27.35
C GLY A 74 37.65 16.82 -26.61
N HIS A 75 38.79 16.56 -27.24
CA HIS A 75 40.16 16.64 -26.67
C HIS A 75 40.49 17.94 -25.88
N GLU A 76 39.77 19.04 -26.12
CA GLU A 76 39.94 20.35 -25.46
C GLU A 76 39.16 20.47 -24.11
N LEU A 77 38.16 19.62 -23.84
CA LEU A 77 37.28 19.72 -22.66
C LEU A 77 37.49 18.61 -21.61
N GLU A 78 38.39 17.66 -21.86
CA GLU A 78 38.61 16.50 -20.97
C GLU A 78 38.91 16.91 -19.52
N LYS A 79 39.74 17.95 -19.33
CA LYS A 79 40.08 18.48 -17.99
C LYS A 79 38.86 19.06 -17.26
N THR A 80 37.96 19.71 -17.98
CA THR A 80 36.72 20.30 -17.42
C THR A 80 35.73 19.20 -17.04
N GLY A 81 35.59 18.18 -17.88
CA GLY A 81 34.75 17.01 -17.60
C GLY A 81 35.21 16.25 -16.35
N GLN A 82 36.52 16.09 -16.17
CA GLN A 82 37.09 15.39 -15.02
C GLN A 82 36.89 16.17 -13.71
N ARG A 83 37.06 17.50 -13.73
CA ARG A 83 36.75 18.37 -12.57
C ARG A 83 35.27 18.33 -12.21
N PHE A 84 34.39 18.42 -13.21
CA PHE A 84 32.95 18.33 -12.99
C PHE A 84 32.53 16.99 -12.37
N MET A 85 33.08 15.88 -12.87
CA MET A 85 32.84 14.55 -12.33
C MET A 85 33.33 14.41 -10.89
N PHE A 86 34.51 14.97 -10.58
CA PHE A 86 35.05 14.98 -9.22
C PHE A 86 34.14 15.76 -8.25
N HIS A 87 33.70 16.97 -8.60
CA HIS A 87 32.83 17.75 -7.73
C HIS A 87 31.43 17.13 -7.57
N MET A 88 30.80 16.70 -8.67
CA MET A 88 29.47 16.10 -8.62
C MET A 88 29.49 14.75 -7.92
N GLY A 89 30.43 13.86 -8.27
CA GLY A 89 30.58 12.56 -7.61
C GLY A 89 30.93 12.70 -6.13
N GLY A 90 31.83 13.62 -5.79
CA GLY A 90 32.24 13.89 -4.41
C GLY A 90 31.10 14.43 -3.55
N VAL A 91 30.31 15.39 -4.03
CA VAL A 91 29.15 15.91 -3.29
C VAL A 91 28.08 14.83 -3.11
N TYR A 92 27.85 13.98 -4.13
CA TYR A 92 26.89 12.88 -4.04
C TYR A 92 27.32 11.84 -3.02
N PHE A 93 28.57 11.41 -3.08
CA PHE A 93 29.16 10.48 -2.11
C PHE A 93 29.08 11.04 -0.70
N LEU A 94 29.56 12.28 -0.48
CA LEU A 94 29.58 12.91 0.83
C LEU A 94 28.16 13.06 1.41
N THR A 95 27.18 13.41 0.57
CA THR A 95 25.78 13.50 1.00
C THR A 95 25.20 12.14 1.37
N ALA A 96 25.51 11.09 0.60
CA ALA A 96 25.04 9.75 0.90
C ALA A 96 25.61 9.23 2.22
N VAL A 97 26.91 9.42 2.45
CA VAL A 97 27.57 9.01 3.71
C VAL A 97 26.97 9.77 4.89
N ILE A 98 26.92 11.11 4.83
CA ILE A 98 26.42 11.92 5.94
C ILE A 98 24.94 11.61 6.21
N ASN A 99 24.10 11.54 5.17
CA ASN A 99 22.67 11.29 5.36
C ASN A 99 22.41 9.87 5.90
N ALA A 100 23.15 8.85 5.43
CA ALA A 100 23.04 7.50 5.95
C ALA A 100 23.47 7.41 7.43
N THR A 101 24.54 8.11 7.82
CA THR A 101 25.01 8.12 9.21
C THR A 101 24.10 8.91 10.14
N VAL A 102 23.53 10.04 9.69
CA VAL A 102 22.74 10.94 10.55
C VAL A 102 21.25 10.54 10.63
N SER A 103 20.69 9.92 9.59
CA SER A 103 19.26 9.57 9.54
C SER A 103 18.82 8.64 10.67
N THR A 104 19.54 7.54 10.93
CA THR A 104 19.21 6.58 12.00
C THR A 104 19.18 7.19 13.40
N PRO A 105 20.23 7.89 13.88
CA PRO A 105 20.20 8.51 15.20
C PRO A 105 19.20 9.68 15.27
N LEU A 106 18.97 10.39 14.16
CA LEU A 106 17.97 11.45 14.10
C LEU A 106 16.55 10.90 14.23
N CYS A 107 16.22 9.77 13.59
CA CYS A 107 14.93 9.09 13.77
C CYS A 107 14.68 8.73 15.25
N HIS A 108 15.70 8.24 15.94
CA HIS A 108 15.62 7.90 17.36
C HIS A 108 15.45 9.15 18.23
N TYR A 109 16.18 10.23 17.95
CA TYR A 109 16.04 11.51 18.65
C TYR A 109 14.65 12.15 18.46
N LEU A 110 14.09 12.05 17.26
CA LEU A 110 12.75 12.57 16.92
C LEU A 110 11.60 11.68 17.41
N LYS A 111 11.90 10.50 17.99
CA LYS A 111 10.90 9.50 18.46
C LYS A 111 9.92 9.06 17.36
N LEU A 112 10.36 9.07 16.10
CA LEU A 112 9.58 8.57 14.96
C LEU A 112 9.71 7.05 14.78
N ASP A 113 10.60 6.42 15.54
CA ASP A 113 10.85 4.97 15.61
C ASP A 113 9.75 4.19 16.36
N VAL A 114 8.88 4.87 17.11
CA VAL A 114 7.96 4.21 18.04
C VAL A 114 6.96 3.32 17.29
N LYS A 115 7.27 2.03 17.22
CA LYS A 115 6.34 0.99 16.77
C LYS A 115 5.10 1.06 17.68
N PRO A 116 3.87 1.13 17.13
CA PRO A 116 2.67 1.23 17.95
C PRO A 116 2.63 0.15 19.02
N ARG A 117 2.32 0.48 20.29
CA ARG A 117 2.24 -0.48 21.40
C ARG A 117 1.34 -1.67 21.05
N ALA A 118 0.22 -1.41 20.36
CA ALA A 118 -0.67 -2.44 19.86
C ALA A 118 -0.03 -3.43 18.86
N ARG A 119 0.94 -2.98 18.06
CA ARG A 119 1.70 -3.83 17.13
C ARG A 119 2.79 -4.64 17.84
N ILE A 120 3.37 -4.08 18.91
CA ILE A 120 4.28 -4.81 19.79
C ILE A 120 3.51 -5.92 20.52
N LEU A 121 2.37 -5.58 21.12
CA LEU A 121 1.49 -6.52 21.82
C LEU A 121 0.91 -7.59 20.87
N ALA A 122 0.53 -7.22 19.64
CA ALA A 122 0.10 -8.19 18.63
C ALA A 122 1.18 -9.22 18.31
N MET A 123 2.43 -8.78 18.17
CA MET A 123 3.58 -9.66 17.88
C MET A 123 3.85 -10.63 19.03
N VAL A 124 3.72 -10.14 20.27
CA VAL A 124 3.84 -10.95 21.49
C VAL A 124 2.71 -11.98 21.58
N ASN A 125 1.45 -11.58 21.38
CA ASN A 125 0.30 -12.50 21.41
C ASN A 125 0.40 -13.60 20.34
N VAL A 126 0.86 -13.26 19.13
CA VAL A 126 1.08 -14.24 18.06
C VAL A 126 2.19 -15.21 18.44
N ASN A 127 3.28 -14.70 19.03
CA ASN A 127 4.38 -15.52 19.49
C ASN A 127 3.94 -16.48 20.61
N ASP A 128 3.10 -16.03 21.54
CA ASP A 128 2.55 -16.88 22.61
C ASP A 128 1.59 -17.94 22.06
N ALA A 129 0.74 -17.60 21.08
CA ALA A 129 -0.09 -18.58 20.39
C ALA A 129 0.74 -19.66 19.67
N CYS A 130 1.85 -19.25 19.01
CA CYS A 130 2.79 -20.18 18.39
C CYS A 130 3.46 -21.09 19.43
N CYS A 131 3.87 -20.52 20.57
CA CYS A 131 4.44 -21.29 21.68
C CYS A 131 3.44 -22.33 22.22
N GLN A 132 2.17 -21.95 22.38
CA GLN A 132 1.11 -22.88 22.80
C GLN A 132 0.87 -24.00 21.77
N HIS A 133 0.90 -23.67 20.47
CA HIS A 133 0.78 -24.66 19.40
C HIS A 133 1.93 -25.67 19.42
N VAL A 134 3.17 -25.20 19.60
CA VAL A 134 4.35 -26.06 19.75
C VAL A 134 4.23 -26.97 20.98
N ILE A 135 3.78 -26.42 22.11
CA ILE A 135 3.53 -27.22 23.33
C ILE A 135 2.49 -28.32 23.08
N SER A 136 1.41 -28.01 22.36
CA SER A 136 0.36 -28.98 22.06
C SER A 136 0.82 -30.10 21.11
N LEU A 137 1.71 -29.79 20.16
CA LEU A 137 2.28 -30.79 19.25
C LEU A 137 3.21 -31.77 19.99
N VAL A 138 4.04 -31.25 20.91
CA VAL A 138 4.98 -32.07 21.69
C VAL A 138 4.25 -32.92 22.75
N GLN A 139 3.09 -32.49 23.25
CA GLN A 139 2.26 -33.32 24.12
C GLN A 139 1.65 -34.52 23.40
N ASN A 140 1.49 -34.44 22.07
CA ASN A 140 1.03 -35.54 21.24
C ASN A 140 2.15 -36.47 20.74
N SER A 141 3.43 -36.09 20.92
CA SER A 141 4.59 -36.95 20.63
C SER A 141 5.10 -37.64 21.91
N ASP A 142 5.76 -38.80 21.78
CA ASP A 142 6.25 -39.62 22.88
C ASP A 142 7.36 -38.92 23.71
N GLY A 143 7.00 -37.94 24.56
CA GLY A 143 7.67 -37.47 25.78
C GLY A 143 9.18 -37.13 25.77
N ARG A 144 9.87 -37.26 24.64
CA ARG A 144 11.34 -37.24 24.53
C ARG A 144 11.88 -35.92 23.97
N GLU A 145 10.97 -34.97 23.70
CA GLU A 145 11.24 -33.67 23.05
C GLU A 145 10.97 -32.46 23.97
N SER A 146 11.04 -32.64 25.29
CA SER A 146 10.86 -31.56 26.27
C SER A 146 11.81 -30.36 26.05
N ALA A 147 12.99 -30.61 25.47
CA ALA A 147 13.95 -29.58 25.10
C ALA A 147 13.41 -28.60 24.03
N ILE A 148 12.47 -29.02 23.18
CA ILE A 148 11.84 -28.16 22.17
C ILE A 148 10.86 -27.19 22.85
N VAL A 149 10.13 -27.68 23.85
CA VAL A 149 9.21 -26.87 24.67
C VAL A 149 9.97 -25.82 25.48
N ASP A 150 11.12 -26.20 26.05
CA ASP A 150 11.96 -25.26 26.81
C ASP A 150 12.53 -24.15 25.93
N LYS A 151 12.98 -24.47 24.71
CA LYS A 151 13.41 -23.46 23.73
C LYS A 151 12.26 -22.57 23.26
N ALA A 152 11.06 -23.11 23.04
CA ALA A 152 9.90 -22.31 22.65
C ALA A 152 9.51 -21.29 23.73
N LYS A 153 9.57 -21.70 25.01
CA LYS A 153 9.36 -20.81 26.15
C LYS A 153 10.45 -19.76 26.29
N GLU A 154 11.70 -20.12 26.04
CA GLU A 154 12.83 -19.18 26.02
C GLU A 154 12.64 -18.10 24.94
N ILE A 155 12.24 -18.48 23.74
CA ILE A 155 11.94 -17.54 22.64
C ILE A 155 10.77 -16.60 23.02
N SER A 156 9.72 -17.12 23.65
CA SER A 156 8.63 -16.27 24.17
C SER A 156 9.12 -15.28 25.22
N MET A 157 9.93 -15.72 26.18
CA MET A 157 10.48 -14.84 27.21
C MET A 157 11.39 -13.74 26.62
N ILE A 158 12.22 -14.08 25.62
CA ILE A 158 13.05 -13.11 24.90
C ILE A 158 12.17 -12.09 24.16
N CYS A 159 11.07 -12.53 23.54
CA CYS A 159 10.13 -11.67 22.84
C CYS A 159 9.46 -10.65 23.79
N HIS A 160 8.97 -11.12 24.95
CA HIS A 160 8.41 -10.27 26.01
C HIS A 160 9.42 -9.25 26.55
N ARG A 161 10.66 -9.67 26.82
CA ARG A 161 11.74 -8.80 27.30
C ARG A 161 12.13 -7.73 26.27
N THR A 162 12.26 -8.12 25.01
CA THR A 162 12.61 -7.20 23.91
C THR A 162 11.48 -6.21 23.62
N ALA A 163 10.23 -6.61 23.87
CA ALA A 163 9.05 -5.75 23.80
C ALA A 163 8.97 -4.72 24.95
N GLY A 164 9.81 -4.82 25.99
CA GLY A 164 9.81 -3.91 27.13
C GLY A 164 8.59 -4.09 28.06
N LEU A 165 7.90 -5.22 27.98
CA LEU A 165 6.80 -5.57 28.88
C LEU A 165 7.40 -6.28 30.11
N GLY A 166 7.45 -5.59 31.25
CA GLY A 166 7.85 -6.21 32.52
C GLY A 166 6.72 -7.05 33.12
N GLU A 167 7.06 -8.06 33.92
CA GLU A 167 6.12 -8.92 34.67
C GLU A 167 5.17 -8.15 35.62
N SER A 168 5.34 -6.83 35.78
CA SER A 168 4.55 -5.98 36.69
C SER A 168 3.63 -4.97 35.99
N ASP A 169 3.33 -5.10 34.70
CA ASP A 169 2.27 -4.30 34.04
C ASP A 169 0.96 -5.08 33.88
N SER A 170 0.80 -6.12 34.71
CA SER A 170 -0.51 -6.66 35.00
C SER A 170 -1.26 -5.64 35.86
N THR A 171 -2.43 -5.21 35.38
CA THR A 171 -3.38 -4.29 36.00
C THR A 171 -3.00 -2.80 36.06
N ASP A 172 -3.08 -2.13 34.91
CA ASP A 172 -3.94 -0.93 34.86
C ASP A 172 -4.79 -0.99 33.59
N SER A 173 -6.07 -1.33 33.76
CA SER A 173 -7.06 -1.58 32.71
C SER A 173 -7.57 -0.30 32.05
N VAL A 174 -6.66 0.60 31.67
CA VAL A 174 -7.00 1.62 30.67
C VAL A 174 -6.85 0.93 29.33
N VAL A 175 -7.96 0.37 28.83
CA VAL A 175 -8.05 -0.07 27.44
C VAL A 175 -7.55 1.08 26.57
N ASP A 176 -6.38 0.90 25.94
CA ASP A 176 -5.80 1.86 25.02
C ASP A 176 -6.65 1.87 23.74
N LEU A 177 -7.82 2.52 23.82
CA LEU A 177 -8.77 2.68 22.73
C LEU A 177 -8.09 3.30 21.50
N ASP A 178 -7.13 4.20 21.70
CA ASP A 178 -6.36 4.79 20.62
C ASP A 178 -5.43 3.76 19.96
N GLY A 179 -4.76 2.92 20.75
CA GLY A 179 -3.93 1.82 20.28
C GLY A 179 -4.72 0.75 19.52
N GLU A 180 -5.90 0.38 20.00
CA GLU A 180 -6.77 -0.56 19.33
C GLU A 180 -7.39 0.02 18.04
N ARG A 181 -7.76 1.32 18.03
CA ARG A 181 -8.21 2.02 16.81
C ARG A 181 -7.11 2.01 15.75
N ARG A 182 -5.85 2.24 16.13
CA ARG A 182 -4.71 2.13 15.22
C ARG A 182 -4.54 0.72 14.68
N ARG A 183 -4.62 -0.29 15.53
CA ARG A 183 -4.51 -1.70 15.12
C ARG A 183 -5.58 -2.07 14.11
N MET A 184 -6.81 -1.64 14.35
CA MET A 184 -7.91 -1.81 13.41
C MET A 184 -7.65 -1.12 12.06
N LEU A 185 -7.19 0.15 12.08
CA LEU A 185 -6.86 0.91 10.88
C LEU A 185 -5.70 0.29 10.09
N ASP A 186 -4.70 -0.27 10.78
CA ASP A 186 -3.61 -1.02 10.17
C ASP A 186 -4.13 -2.26 9.45
N VAL A 187 -5.05 -3.01 10.09
CA VAL A 187 -5.71 -4.16 9.46
C VAL A 187 -6.48 -3.73 8.21
N CYS A 188 -7.30 -2.67 8.28
CA CYS A 188 -8.01 -2.16 7.10
C CYS A 188 -7.04 -1.79 5.96
N THR A 189 -5.95 -1.08 6.28
CA THR A 189 -4.94 -0.64 5.30
C THR A 189 -4.27 -1.83 4.60
N LEU A 190 -3.92 -2.86 5.37
CA LEU A 190 -3.36 -4.10 4.83
C LEU A 190 -4.37 -4.83 3.93
N ARG A 191 -5.66 -4.86 4.31
CA ARG A 191 -6.71 -5.49 3.51
C ARG A 191 -6.96 -4.76 2.20
N TYR A 192 -7.04 -3.42 2.20
CA TYR A 192 -7.20 -2.65 0.96
C TYR A 192 -6.08 -2.90 -0.03
N ARG A 193 -4.83 -2.92 0.46
CA ARG A 193 -3.69 -3.26 -0.38
C ARG A 193 -3.76 -4.69 -0.91
N GLY A 194 -4.17 -5.65 -0.07
CA GLY A 194 -4.41 -7.02 -0.49
C GLY A 194 -5.47 -7.14 -1.58
N TYR A 195 -6.58 -6.41 -1.48
CA TYR A 195 -7.62 -6.38 -2.52
C TYR A 195 -7.12 -5.78 -3.84
N PHE A 196 -6.26 -4.77 -3.78
CA PHE A 196 -5.65 -4.18 -4.97
C PHE A 196 -4.66 -5.15 -5.63
N GLU A 197 -3.75 -5.75 -4.86
CA GLU A 197 -2.79 -6.75 -5.34
C GLU A 197 -3.52 -7.98 -5.91
N ALA A 198 -4.67 -8.34 -5.33
CA ALA A 198 -5.57 -9.37 -5.83
C ALA A 198 -6.29 -9.00 -7.14
N GLY A 199 -6.27 -7.74 -7.58
CA GLY A 199 -7.00 -7.22 -8.75
C GLY A 199 -8.50 -6.98 -8.52
N GLN A 200 -8.96 -7.12 -7.27
CA GLN A 200 -10.36 -6.99 -6.90
C GLN A 200 -10.83 -5.53 -6.97
N ILE A 201 -10.02 -4.57 -6.50
CA ILE A 201 -10.35 -3.14 -6.53
C ILE A 201 -9.39 -2.36 -7.44
N SER A 202 -9.84 -1.26 -8.03
CA SER A 202 -8.99 -0.35 -8.79
C SER A 202 -7.99 0.40 -7.89
N MET A 203 -6.91 0.90 -8.51
CA MET A 203 -5.92 1.73 -7.81
C MET A 203 -6.54 3.00 -7.21
N SER A 204 -7.49 3.61 -7.92
CA SER A 204 -8.22 4.80 -7.43
C SER A 204 -9.09 4.48 -6.21
N ALA A 205 -9.77 3.33 -6.20
CA ALA A 205 -10.55 2.89 -5.04
C ALA A 205 -9.63 2.62 -3.84
N CYS A 206 -8.52 1.92 -4.05
CA CYS A 206 -7.54 1.62 -3.00
C CYS A 206 -6.96 2.91 -2.39
N LEU A 207 -6.57 3.89 -3.22
CA LEU A 207 -6.02 5.16 -2.74
C LEU A 207 -7.05 5.98 -1.97
N ALA A 208 -8.32 6.01 -2.40
CA ALA A 208 -9.38 6.71 -1.68
C ALA A 208 -9.61 6.10 -0.28
N LEU A 209 -9.69 4.77 -0.19
CA LEU A 209 -9.87 4.03 1.06
C LEU A 209 -8.67 4.20 2.00
N ASP A 210 -7.45 4.09 1.47
CA ASP A 210 -6.20 4.26 2.20
C ASP A 210 -6.04 5.70 2.72
N HIS A 211 -6.38 6.71 1.90
CA HIS A 211 -6.31 8.11 2.31
C HIS A 211 -7.24 8.42 3.48
N VAL A 212 -8.51 7.97 3.44
CA VAL A 212 -9.46 8.18 4.54
C VAL A 212 -9.02 7.44 5.81
N THR A 213 -8.45 6.25 5.65
CA THR A 213 -7.98 5.41 6.77
C THR A 213 -6.75 6.01 7.43
N LYS A 214 -5.78 6.51 6.65
CA LYS A 214 -4.61 7.24 7.16
C LYS A 214 -5.01 8.54 7.85
N ASN A 215 -5.95 9.30 7.29
CA ASN A 215 -6.48 10.50 7.93
C ASN A 215 -7.12 10.18 9.30
N ALA A 216 -7.79 9.03 9.42
CA ALA A 216 -8.33 8.54 10.67
C ALA A 216 -7.22 8.10 11.66
N MET A 217 -6.10 7.54 11.19
CA MET A 217 -4.96 7.19 12.06
C MET A 217 -4.38 8.42 12.76
N PHE A 218 -4.35 9.57 12.08
CA PHE A 218 -3.88 10.83 12.67
C PHE A 218 -4.82 11.38 13.74
N ARG A 219 -6.11 11.00 13.74
CA ARG A 219 -7.15 11.49 14.65
C ARG A 219 -7.71 10.37 15.55
N CYS A 220 -6.86 9.49 16.07
CA CYS A 220 -7.29 8.34 16.88
C CYS A 220 -8.15 8.68 18.11
N GLY A 221 -8.05 9.91 18.64
CA GLY A 221 -8.81 10.36 19.82
C GLY A 221 -10.26 10.79 19.58
N THR A 222 -10.81 10.68 18.35
CA THR A 222 -12.20 11.07 18.05
C THR A 222 -12.97 9.91 17.39
N GLU A 223 -14.29 9.83 17.61
CA GLU A 223 -15.17 8.81 16.98
C GLU A 223 -14.89 8.68 15.47
N MET A 224 -14.71 7.45 15.00
CA MET A 224 -14.47 7.16 13.58
C MET A 224 -15.76 7.37 12.77
N GLN A 225 -15.76 8.41 11.94
CA GLN A 225 -16.78 8.61 10.90
C GLN A 225 -16.17 8.61 9.50
N ARG A 226 -15.40 7.56 9.17
CA ARG A 226 -14.75 7.35 7.86
C ARG A 226 -15.79 7.23 6.75
N TRP A 227 -16.86 6.47 6.99
CA TRP A 227 -17.93 6.32 6.01
C TRP A 227 -18.62 7.64 5.69
N SER A 228 -18.73 8.58 6.64
CA SER A 228 -19.37 9.88 6.36
C SER A 228 -18.63 10.68 5.28
N VAL A 229 -17.30 10.60 5.27
CA VAL A 229 -16.45 11.28 4.27
C VAL A 229 -16.52 10.53 2.95
N LEU A 230 -16.39 9.21 3.01
CA LEU A 230 -16.40 8.34 1.83
C LEU A 230 -17.76 8.32 1.14
N GLY A 231 -18.85 8.24 1.89
CA GLY A 231 -20.22 8.31 1.41
C GLY A 231 -20.55 9.66 0.76
N ARG A 232 -20.06 10.79 1.31
CA ARG A 232 -20.19 12.09 0.64
C ARG A 232 -19.42 12.14 -0.68
N LEU A 233 -18.21 11.56 -0.71
CA LEU A 233 -17.43 11.44 -1.94
C LEU A 233 -18.17 10.58 -2.96
N CYS A 234 -18.66 9.40 -2.58
CA CYS A 234 -19.42 8.50 -3.45
C CYS A 234 -20.72 9.13 -3.94
N ALA A 235 -21.47 9.84 -3.09
CA ALA A 235 -22.69 10.55 -3.50
C ALA A 235 -22.40 11.69 -4.48
N LYS A 236 -21.32 12.44 -4.26
CA LYS A 236 -20.89 13.51 -5.18
C LYS A 236 -20.40 12.94 -6.50
N LEU A 237 -19.71 11.81 -6.46
CA LEU A 237 -19.30 11.04 -7.64
C LEU A 237 -20.54 10.59 -8.42
N LEU A 238 -21.51 9.95 -7.76
CA LEU A 238 -22.77 9.53 -8.38
C LEU A 238 -23.54 10.67 -9.06
N SER A 239 -23.39 11.93 -8.62
CA SER A 239 -24.00 13.08 -9.31
C SER A 239 -23.45 13.29 -10.74
N PHE A 240 -22.31 12.68 -11.07
CA PHE A 240 -21.71 12.66 -12.41
C PHE A 240 -21.95 11.34 -13.16
N SER A 241 -22.83 10.47 -12.67
CA SER A 241 -23.15 9.18 -13.34
C SER A 241 -23.79 9.38 -14.71
N GLU A 242 -24.48 10.50 -14.93
CA GLU A 242 -25.18 10.85 -16.18
C GLU A 242 -24.24 11.42 -17.27
N LEU A 243 -22.93 11.50 -17.05
CA LEU A 243 -21.99 12.03 -18.04
C LEU A 243 -21.73 11.03 -19.19
N PRO A 244 -21.75 11.49 -20.47
CA PRO A 244 -21.39 10.67 -21.62
C PRO A 244 -19.87 10.36 -21.68
N LEU A 245 -19.44 9.57 -22.67
CA LEU A 245 -18.04 9.14 -22.89
C LEU A 245 -17.48 8.14 -21.86
N GLY A 246 -18.33 7.33 -21.22
CA GLY A 246 -17.88 6.27 -20.30
C GLY A 246 -17.43 6.75 -18.92
N ILE A 247 -17.44 8.07 -18.68
CA ILE A 247 -17.14 8.67 -17.38
C ILE A 247 -18.17 8.24 -16.34
N GLY A 248 -19.46 8.21 -16.70
CA GLY A 248 -20.52 7.73 -15.82
C GLY A 248 -20.31 6.29 -15.34
N ALA A 249 -19.96 5.38 -16.26
CA ALA A 249 -19.66 3.98 -15.94
C ALA A 249 -18.41 3.84 -15.05
N PHE A 250 -17.35 4.62 -15.34
CA PHE A 250 -16.15 4.66 -14.51
C PHE A 250 -16.46 5.11 -13.09
N VAL A 251 -17.23 6.17 -12.94
CA VAL A 251 -17.62 6.75 -11.65
C VAL A 251 -18.51 5.81 -10.84
N LEU A 252 -19.47 5.14 -11.51
CA LEU A 252 -20.31 4.11 -10.90
C LEU A 252 -19.45 2.95 -10.39
N ASN A 253 -18.58 2.39 -11.25
CA ASN A 253 -17.68 1.30 -10.88
C ASN A 253 -16.76 1.69 -9.72
N LEU A 254 -16.18 2.89 -9.75
CA LEU A 254 -15.34 3.41 -8.68
C LEU A 254 -16.12 3.51 -7.36
N SER A 255 -17.34 4.05 -7.38
CA SER A 255 -18.17 4.17 -6.19
C SER A 255 -18.58 2.81 -5.60
N THR A 256 -18.90 1.83 -6.47
CA THR A 256 -19.23 0.46 -6.05
C THR A 256 -18.02 -0.25 -5.46
N GLU A 257 -16.83 -0.12 -6.05
CA GLU A 257 -15.60 -0.74 -5.56
C GLU A 257 -15.17 -0.16 -4.21
N ILE A 258 -15.30 1.17 -4.04
CA ILE A 258 -15.01 1.84 -2.77
C ILE A 258 -15.95 1.34 -1.67
N ALA A 259 -17.26 1.28 -1.97
CA ALA A 259 -18.27 0.84 -1.00
C ALA A 259 -18.09 -0.62 -0.60
N TRP A 260 -17.88 -1.51 -1.58
CA TRP A 260 -17.60 -2.92 -1.33
C TRP A 260 -16.30 -3.12 -0.54
N GLY A 261 -15.21 -2.49 -0.97
CA GLY A 261 -13.91 -2.62 -0.32
C GLY A 261 -13.93 -2.16 1.14
N PHE A 262 -14.68 -1.09 1.44
CA PHE A 262 -14.88 -0.61 2.81
C PHE A 262 -15.63 -1.64 3.68
N VAL A 263 -16.77 -2.14 3.21
CA VAL A 263 -17.59 -3.12 3.95
C VAL A 263 -16.84 -4.44 4.15
N GLU A 264 -16.14 -4.92 3.13
CA GLU A 264 -15.40 -6.19 3.21
C GLU A 264 -14.20 -6.10 4.17
N ALA A 265 -13.50 -4.95 4.18
CA ALA A 265 -12.43 -4.71 5.14
C ALA A 265 -12.95 -4.67 6.59
N GLN A 266 -14.15 -4.14 6.82
CA GLN A 266 -14.77 -4.12 8.15
C GLN A 266 -15.20 -5.52 8.61
N ARG A 267 -15.76 -6.34 7.71
CA ARG A 267 -16.04 -7.74 7.99
C ARG A 267 -14.76 -8.50 8.36
N SER A 268 -13.70 -8.29 7.59
CA SER A 268 -12.38 -8.89 7.87
C SER A 268 -11.80 -8.44 9.22
N VAL A 269 -12.04 -7.20 9.63
CA VAL A 269 -11.66 -6.70 10.96
C VAL A 269 -12.42 -7.42 12.07
N ARG A 270 -13.73 -7.64 11.91
CA ARG A 270 -14.54 -8.41 12.87
C ARG A 270 -14.00 -9.83 13.06
N GLU A 271 -13.63 -10.49 11.96
CA GLU A 271 -13.04 -11.84 12.00
C GLU A 271 -11.66 -11.86 12.67
N THR A 272 -10.84 -10.82 12.42
CA THR A 272 -9.46 -10.76 12.93
C THR A 272 -9.38 -10.27 14.39
N LEU A 273 -10.35 -9.46 14.84
CA LEU A 273 -10.37 -8.80 16.16
C LEU A 273 -11.73 -8.98 16.88
N PRO A 274 -12.12 -10.23 17.22
CA PRO A 274 -13.46 -10.53 17.73
C PRO A 274 -13.76 -9.94 19.13
N SER A 275 -12.74 -9.68 19.95
CA SER A 275 -12.89 -9.25 21.36
C SER A 275 -12.59 -7.76 21.60
N SER A 276 -12.47 -6.95 20.54
CA SER A 276 -12.09 -5.54 20.68
C SER A 276 -13.28 -4.64 21.09
N PRO A 277 -13.15 -3.73 22.06
CA PRO A 277 -14.21 -2.80 22.48
C PRO A 277 -14.61 -1.76 21.41
N ILE A 278 -13.84 -1.62 20.33
CA ILE A 278 -14.15 -0.74 19.19
C ILE A 278 -15.09 -1.39 18.17
N LEU A 279 -15.42 -2.68 18.34
CA LEU A 279 -16.26 -3.42 17.40
C LEU A 279 -17.63 -2.75 17.16
N GLY A 280 -18.19 -2.09 18.19
CA GLY A 280 -19.43 -1.30 18.04
C GLY A 280 -19.29 -0.08 17.12
N GLU A 281 -18.12 0.58 17.10
CA GLU A 281 -17.85 1.67 16.14
C GLU A 281 -17.71 1.12 14.71
N VAL A 282 -17.06 -0.04 14.54
CA VAL A 282 -16.90 -0.72 13.25
C VAL A 282 -18.25 -1.14 12.68
N GLU A 283 -19.10 -1.75 13.51
CA GLU A 283 -20.45 -2.16 13.15
C GLU A 283 -21.30 -0.99 12.69
N LYS A 284 -21.25 0.14 13.41
CA LYS A 284 -21.97 1.34 13.04
C LYS A 284 -21.53 1.88 11.67
N GLU A 285 -20.24 1.86 11.36
CA GLU A 285 -19.73 2.27 10.05
C GLU A 285 -20.10 1.26 8.94
N GLU A 286 -20.08 -0.05 9.23
CA GLU A 286 -20.45 -1.13 8.29
C GLU A 286 -21.90 -1.04 7.86
N VAL A 287 -22.80 -0.72 8.78
CA VAL A 287 -24.22 -0.50 8.46
C VAL A 287 -24.38 0.63 7.43
N GLY A 288 -23.61 1.72 7.57
CA GLY A 288 -23.63 2.82 6.60
C GLY A 288 -23.15 2.41 5.21
N GLY A 289 -22.04 1.66 5.15
CA GLY A 289 -21.50 1.13 3.90
C GLY A 289 -22.43 0.14 3.22
N SER A 290 -23.02 -0.76 4.01
CA SER A 290 -23.95 -1.80 3.54
C SER A 290 -25.25 -1.20 3.01
N ALA A 291 -25.83 -0.22 3.71
CA ALA A 291 -27.01 0.49 3.26
C ALA A 291 -26.79 1.18 1.90
N PHE A 292 -25.62 1.78 1.70
CA PHE A 292 -25.27 2.39 0.41
C PHE A 292 -25.07 1.36 -0.71
N MET A 293 -24.48 0.19 -0.40
CA MET A 293 -24.39 -0.92 -1.35
C MET A 293 -25.77 -1.46 -1.75
N GLU A 294 -26.70 -1.53 -0.80
CA GLU A 294 -28.09 -1.89 -1.09
C GLU A 294 -28.77 -0.87 -2.01
N LEU A 295 -28.60 0.43 -1.75
CA LEU A 295 -29.09 1.50 -2.62
C LEU A 295 -28.52 1.40 -4.04
N LEU A 296 -27.20 1.23 -4.17
CA LEU A 296 -26.54 1.04 -5.47
C LEU A 296 -27.04 -0.20 -6.20
N SER A 297 -27.36 -1.27 -5.47
CA SER A 297 -27.90 -2.49 -6.08
C SER A 297 -29.33 -2.31 -6.58
N ALA A 298 -30.10 -1.43 -5.95
CA ALA A 298 -31.46 -1.08 -6.37
C ALA A 298 -31.47 -0.12 -7.57
N GLU A 299 -30.62 0.91 -7.56
CA GLU A 299 -30.56 1.93 -8.62
C GLU A 299 -29.76 1.46 -9.86
N HIS A 300 -28.63 0.78 -9.65
CA HIS A 300 -27.69 0.40 -10.71
C HIS A 300 -27.27 -1.08 -10.61
N PRO A 301 -28.20 -2.04 -10.78
CA PRO A 301 -27.94 -3.47 -10.59
C PRO A 301 -26.84 -4.02 -11.52
N LYS A 302 -26.73 -3.50 -12.75
CA LYS A 302 -25.73 -3.95 -13.72
C LYS A 302 -24.29 -3.67 -13.27
N ALA A 303 -24.03 -2.48 -12.73
CA ALA A 303 -22.70 -2.11 -12.23
C ALA A 303 -22.29 -2.99 -11.05
N VAL A 304 -23.20 -3.21 -10.10
CA VAL A 304 -22.95 -4.07 -8.93
C VAL A 304 -22.76 -5.54 -9.34
N GLN A 305 -23.56 -6.06 -10.27
CA GLN A 305 -23.39 -7.43 -10.78
C GLN A 305 -22.05 -7.60 -11.49
N GLN A 306 -21.66 -6.63 -12.30
CA GLN A 306 -20.39 -6.65 -13.02
C GLN A 306 -19.20 -6.59 -12.07
N MET A 307 -19.25 -5.70 -11.08
CA MET A 307 -18.27 -5.61 -9.99
C MET A 307 -18.17 -6.97 -9.25
N ARG A 308 -19.29 -7.57 -8.84
CA ARG A 308 -19.32 -8.88 -8.16
C ARG A 308 -18.74 -10.00 -9.02
N ALA A 309 -19.08 -10.06 -10.30
CA ALA A 309 -18.56 -11.05 -11.23
C ALA A 309 -17.04 -10.91 -11.38
N ARG A 310 -16.55 -9.68 -11.52
CA ARG A 310 -15.12 -9.37 -11.55
C ARG A 310 -14.42 -9.80 -10.28
N HIS A 311 -14.93 -9.43 -9.11
CA HIS A 311 -14.37 -9.86 -7.83
C HIS A 311 -14.30 -11.39 -7.70
N LEU A 312 -15.38 -12.10 -8.04
CA LEU A 312 -15.44 -13.55 -7.95
C LEU A 312 -14.43 -14.21 -8.91
N ALA A 313 -14.25 -13.67 -10.12
CA ALA A 313 -13.23 -14.13 -11.05
C ALA A 313 -11.81 -13.97 -10.47
N PHE A 314 -11.49 -12.80 -9.90
CA PHE A 314 -10.19 -12.56 -9.26
C PHE A 314 -9.97 -13.43 -8.01
N THR A 315 -10.99 -13.63 -7.17
CA THR A 315 -10.92 -14.53 -6.01
C THR A 315 -10.67 -15.97 -6.45
N ALA A 316 -11.40 -16.45 -7.46
CA ALA A 316 -11.22 -17.79 -8.01
C ALA A 316 -9.83 -17.96 -8.61
N ARG A 317 -9.35 -16.97 -9.38
CA ARG A 317 -7.98 -16.96 -9.91
C ARG A 317 -6.96 -17.09 -8.79
N ASN A 318 -7.06 -16.26 -7.75
CA ASN A 318 -6.08 -16.28 -6.67
C ASN A 318 -6.13 -17.59 -5.87
N ALA A 319 -7.31 -18.22 -5.72
CA ALA A 319 -7.42 -19.55 -5.14
C ALA A 319 -6.74 -20.63 -6.00
N VAL A 320 -6.86 -20.54 -7.33
CA VAL A 320 -6.17 -21.43 -8.27
C VAL A 320 -4.66 -21.21 -8.21
N LEU A 321 -4.19 -19.96 -8.24
CA LEU A 321 -2.77 -19.62 -8.09
C LEU A 321 -2.20 -20.11 -6.76
N GLY A 322 -2.95 -20.00 -5.67
CA GLY A 322 -2.57 -20.54 -4.37
C GLY A 322 -2.31 -22.04 -4.42
N LYS A 323 -3.20 -22.81 -5.07
CA LYS A 323 -3.01 -24.26 -5.25
C LYS A 323 -1.84 -24.59 -6.17
N ILE A 324 -1.60 -23.79 -7.20
CA ILE A 324 -0.44 -23.97 -8.10
C ILE A 324 0.86 -23.75 -7.32
N HIS A 325 0.93 -22.69 -6.49
CA HIS A 325 2.10 -22.43 -5.66
C HIS A 325 2.32 -23.51 -4.59
N GLU A 326 1.25 -24.04 -3.99
CA GLU A 326 1.31 -25.18 -3.06
C GLU A 326 1.85 -26.43 -3.76
N ALA A 327 1.32 -26.77 -4.95
CA ALA A 327 1.78 -27.89 -5.75
C ALA A 327 3.25 -27.76 -6.21
N LEU A 328 3.70 -26.53 -6.49
CA LEU A 328 5.09 -26.19 -6.81
C LEU A 328 6.00 -26.36 -5.57
N ALA A 329 5.55 -25.93 -4.40
CA ALA A 329 6.28 -26.06 -3.14
C ALA A 329 6.43 -27.52 -2.70
N ASP A 330 5.40 -28.33 -2.93
CA ASP A 330 5.40 -29.78 -2.67
C ASP A 330 6.22 -30.58 -3.70
N GLY A 331 6.70 -29.93 -4.76
CA GLY A 331 7.48 -30.56 -5.84
C GLY A 331 6.66 -31.47 -6.76
N THR A 332 5.32 -31.45 -6.64
CA THR A 332 4.41 -32.23 -7.49
C THR A 332 4.26 -31.65 -8.90
N LEU A 333 4.57 -30.35 -9.06
CA LEU A 333 4.43 -29.62 -10.31
C LEU A 333 5.76 -28.97 -10.71
N HIS A 334 6.16 -29.10 -11.97
CA HIS A 334 7.37 -28.45 -12.47
C HIS A 334 7.14 -26.96 -12.76
N SER A 335 8.21 -26.14 -12.69
CA SER A 335 8.13 -24.68 -12.87
C SER A 335 7.55 -24.24 -14.21
N ASP A 336 7.72 -25.06 -15.25
CA ASP A 336 7.23 -24.75 -16.60
C ASP A 336 5.73 -25.07 -16.75
N GLU A 337 5.25 -26.11 -16.07
CA GLU A 337 3.82 -26.47 -16.01
C GLU A 337 3.05 -25.48 -15.13
N ALA A 338 3.65 -25.03 -14.02
CA ALA A 338 3.11 -23.98 -13.18
C ALA A 338 2.87 -22.69 -13.97
N LYS A 339 3.87 -22.22 -14.73
CA LYS A 339 3.73 -21.03 -15.59
C LYS A 339 2.61 -21.15 -16.63
N ALA A 340 2.46 -22.31 -17.24
CA ALA A 340 1.40 -22.54 -18.22
C ALA A 340 -0.01 -22.50 -17.58
N LEU A 341 -0.15 -23.04 -16.36
CA LEU A 341 -1.40 -22.98 -15.59
C LEU A 341 -1.70 -21.57 -15.08
N GLU A 342 -0.68 -20.83 -14.66
CA GLU A 342 -0.79 -19.41 -14.28
C GLU A 342 -1.30 -18.57 -15.46
N GLU A 343 -0.72 -18.74 -16.65
CA GLU A 343 -1.14 -18.03 -17.85
C GLU A 343 -2.60 -18.35 -18.24
N MET A 344 -3.03 -19.60 -18.05
CA MET A 344 -4.41 -20.01 -18.29
C MET A 344 -5.39 -19.36 -17.30
N ALA A 345 -5.01 -19.27 -16.02
CA ALA A 345 -5.79 -18.59 -14.99
C ALA A 345 -5.88 -17.06 -15.22
N GLU A 346 -4.82 -16.45 -15.75
CA GLU A 346 -4.81 -15.05 -16.15
C GLU A 346 -5.75 -14.78 -17.34
N LYS A 347 -5.69 -15.60 -18.39
CA LYS A 347 -6.58 -15.50 -19.57
C LYS A 347 -8.05 -15.63 -19.19
N PHE A 348 -8.38 -16.51 -18.25
CA PHE A 348 -9.75 -16.63 -17.73
C PHE A 348 -10.25 -15.31 -17.16
N THR A 349 -9.41 -14.59 -16.41
CA THR A 349 -9.78 -13.33 -15.76
C THR A 349 -9.87 -12.17 -16.75
N GLN A 350 -8.98 -12.12 -17.74
CA GLN A 350 -9.02 -11.11 -18.82
C GLN A 350 -10.33 -11.16 -19.63
N SER A 351 -10.95 -12.33 -19.75
CA SER A 351 -12.26 -12.50 -20.43
C SER A 351 -13.43 -11.78 -19.73
N PHE A 352 -13.27 -11.46 -18.43
CA PHE A 352 -14.25 -10.69 -17.67
C PHE A 352 -13.99 -9.18 -17.73
N ASP A 353 -12.74 -8.77 -18.01
CA ASP A 353 -12.37 -7.37 -18.18
C ASP A 353 -12.71 -6.86 -19.60
N GLY A 354 -12.52 -7.68 -20.64
CA GLY A 354 -12.78 -7.32 -22.05
C GLY A 354 -14.25 -7.03 -22.39
N ARG A 355 -15.21 -7.60 -21.65
CA ARG A 355 -16.66 -7.31 -21.83
C ARG A 355 -17.07 -5.92 -21.35
N MET A 356 -16.17 -5.15 -20.71
CA MET A 356 -16.38 -3.73 -20.38
C MET A 356 -16.31 -2.82 -21.62
N LEU A 357 -15.58 -3.19 -22.67
CA LEU A 357 -15.39 -2.33 -23.85
C LEU A 357 -16.48 -2.54 -24.91
N GLU A 358 -17.09 -3.73 -24.98
CA GLU A 358 -18.15 -4.03 -25.97
C GLU A 358 -19.56 -3.64 -25.51
N SER A 359 -19.80 -3.35 -24.23
CA SER A 359 -21.12 -2.90 -23.77
C SER A 359 -21.39 -1.41 -24.04
N GLY A 360 -20.42 -0.70 -24.62
CA GLY A 360 -20.55 0.68 -25.11
C GLY A 360 -20.98 0.81 -26.58
N SER A 361 -21.12 -0.29 -27.33
CA SER A 361 -21.70 -0.25 -28.68
C SER A 361 -23.12 -0.78 -28.66
N GLU A 362 -24.07 0.07 -29.07
CA GLU A 362 -25.47 -0.29 -29.31
C GLU A 362 -25.59 -1.61 -30.10
N PRO A 363 -26.63 -2.42 -29.84
CA PRO A 363 -26.87 -3.59 -30.68
C PRO A 363 -27.15 -3.14 -32.12
N PRO A 364 -26.66 -3.85 -33.15
CA PRO A 364 -27.02 -3.53 -34.52
C PRO A 364 -28.53 -3.73 -34.66
N VAL A 365 -29.18 -2.66 -35.10
CA VAL A 365 -30.58 -2.62 -35.56
C VAL A 365 -30.83 -3.86 -36.41
N THR A 366 -31.71 -4.73 -35.94
CA THR A 366 -32.22 -5.87 -36.71
C THR A 366 -32.89 -5.31 -37.95
N GLN A 367 -32.21 -5.40 -39.10
CA GLN A 367 -32.84 -5.10 -40.39
C GLN A 367 -34.01 -6.07 -40.57
N ALA A 368 -35.20 -5.50 -40.63
CA ALA A 368 -36.43 -6.18 -40.92
C ALA A 368 -36.30 -6.95 -42.25
N ALA A 369 -36.76 -8.20 -42.22
CA ALA A 369 -36.91 -9.04 -43.41
C ALA A 369 -37.80 -8.33 -44.47
N PRO A 370 -37.54 -8.52 -45.78
CA PRO A 370 -38.36 -7.92 -46.81
C PRO A 370 -39.74 -8.58 -46.82
N GLN A 371 -40.77 -7.73 -46.79
CA GLN A 371 -42.17 -8.13 -46.90
C GLN A 371 -42.42 -8.83 -48.24
N THR A 372 -43.13 -9.95 -48.14
CA THR A 372 -43.75 -10.69 -49.24
C THR A 372 -44.73 -9.79 -50.00
N ASN A 373 -44.43 -9.45 -51.25
CA ASN A 373 -45.43 -8.95 -52.19
C ASN A 373 -46.13 -10.15 -52.84
N VAL A 374 -47.37 -10.39 -52.43
CA VAL A 374 -48.37 -11.11 -53.21
C VAL A 374 -49.28 -10.06 -53.82
N GLU A 375 -49.40 -10.09 -55.15
CA GLU A 375 -50.54 -9.74 -56.02
C GLU A 375 -50.12 -8.99 -57.29
N SER A 376 -50.15 -9.67 -58.44
CA SER A 376 -51.16 -9.44 -59.50
C SER A 376 -50.73 -10.03 -60.87
N GLY A 377 -51.59 -10.91 -61.40
CA GLY A 377 -51.88 -11.08 -62.84
C GLY A 377 -50.83 -11.74 -63.74
N VAL A 378 -51.07 -13.00 -64.15
CA VAL A 378 -51.76 -13.41 -65.40
C VAL A 378 -51.91 -14.93 -65.38
#